data_AF-A0A377K8K2-F1
#
_entry.id   AF-A0A377K8K2-F1
#
_cell.length_a   1.000
_cell.length_b   1.000
_cell.length_c   1.000
_cell.angle_alpha   90.00
_cell.angle_beta   90.00
_cell.angle_gamma   90.00
#
_symmetry.space_group_name_H-M   'P 1'
#
loop_
_entity.id
_entity.type
_entity.pdbx_description
1 polymer ?
#
loop_
_entity_poly.entity_id
_entity_poly.type
_entity_poly.pdbx_seq_one_letter_code
_entity_poly.pdbx_strand_id
1 'polypeptide(L)'
;MRVLLFLLLSLFMLSAFSADNLLRWHDAQHYTVQASTPLKAKRAWKLCALYPSLKDSYWLSLNYGMQEAARRYGVDLKVLEAGGYSQLATQQAQIDQCKQWGAEAILLGSSTTFISRSAKAGSKSAGDRTGDAIDAPR
;
A
#
# COMPACT_ATOMS: atom_id res chain seq x y z
N MET A 1 26.06 53.67 -20.02
CA MET A 1 26.22 53.13 -18.65
C MET A 1 24.92 52.58 -18.04
N ARG A 2 23.76 53.24 -18.19
CA ARG A 2 22.48 52.74 -17.63
C ARG A 2 21.96 51.43 -18.27
N VAL A 3 22.11 51.25 -19.59
CA VAL A 3 21.65 50.03 -20.30
C VAL A 3 22.44 48.78 -19.90
N LEU A 4 23.75 48.92 -19.65
CA LEU A 4 24.60 47.82 -19.20
C LEU A 4 24.22 47.37 -17.79
N LEU A 5 23.81 48.31 -16.92
CA LEU A 5 23.32 48.04 -15.57
C LEU A 5 22.00 47.26 -15.59
N PHE A 6 21.07 47.62 -16.50
CA PHE A 6 19.81 46.88 -16.68
C PHE A 6 20.03 45.46 -17.23
N LEU A 7 20.97 45.29 -18.17
CA LEU A 7 21.36 43.96 -18.66
C LEU A 7 22.00 43.10 -17.56
N LEU A 8 22.90 43.67 -16.77
CA LEU A 8 23.51 42.98 -15.62
C LEU A 8 22.48 42.61 -14.53
N LEU A 9 21.52 43.49 -14.23
CA LEU A 9 20.44 43.17 -13.29
C LEU A 9 19.52 42.06 -13.82
N SER A 10 19.21 42.05 -15.12
CA SER A 10 18.39 40.98 -15.72
C SER A 10 19.09 39.62 -15.72
N LEU A 11 20.41 39.60 -15.94
CA LEU A 11 21.21 38.36 -15.86
C LEU A 11 21.29 37.85 -14.41
N PHE A 12 21.44 38.75 -13.43
CA PHE A 12 21.52 38.37 -12.01
C PHE A 12 20.21 37.75 -11.49
N MET A 13 19.05 38.24 -11.95
CA MET A 13 17.74 37.71 -11.56
C MET A 13 17.38 36.36 -12.17
N LEU A 14 18.07 35.91 -13.24
CA LEU A 14 17.83 34.59 -13.81
C LEU A 14 18.42 33.44 -12.95
N SER A 15 19.41 33.75 -12.12
CA SER A 15 20.07 32.80 -11.20
C SER A 15 19.24 32.41 -9.99
N ALA A 16 18.12 33.11 -9.71
CA ALA A 16 17.33 32.93 -8.50
C ALA A 16 16.16 31.94 -8.65
N PHE A 17 15.88 31.43 -9.86
CA PHE A 17 14.83 30.44 -10.08
C PHE A 17 15.40 29.01 -10.01
N SER A 18 15.95 28.65 -8.85
CA SER A 18 16.23 27.24 -8.54
C SER A 18 14.88 26.59 -8.23
N ALA A 19 14.44 25.66 -9.09
CA ALA A 19 13.20 24.89 -8.95
C ALA A 19 13.28 23.83 -7.84
N ASP A 20 13.90 24.15 -6.70
CA ASP A 20 14.28 23.21 -5.65
C ASP A 20 13.21 22.99 -4.57
N ASN A 21 11.99 23.51 -4.76
CA ASN A 21 10.86 23.32 -3.81
C ASN A 21 9.91 22.18 -4.19
N LEU A 22 10.20 21.41 -5.24
CA LEU A 22 9.60 20.09 -5.32
C LEU A 22 10.25 19.24 -4.22
N LEU A 23 9.44 18.59 -3.38
CA LEU A 23 9.87 17.54 -2.45
C LEU A 23 10.72 16.52 -3.23
N ARG A 24 12.03 16.77 -3.27
CA ARG A 24 13.00 15.86 -3.83
C ARG A 24 13.05 14.72 -2.84
N TRP A 25 12.36 13.63 -3.18
CA TRP A 25 12.50 12.32 -2.57
C TRP A 25 13.99 11.95 -2.64
N HIS A 26 14.75 12.37 -1.64
CA HIS A 26 16.20 12.14 -1.55
C HIS A 26 16.52 10.68 -1.26
N ASP A 27 15.55 9.97 -0.70
CA ASP A 27 15.59 8.54 -0.43
C ASP A 27 14.52 7.85 -1.26
N ALA A 28 14.67 7.85 -2.59
CA ALA A 28 14.19 6.71 -3.34
C ALA A 28 15.05 5.53 -2.89
N GLN A 29 14.71 4.90 -1.76
CA GLN A 29 15.15 3.54 -1.50
C GLN A 29 14.69 2.75 -2.72
N HIS A 30 15.61 2.56 -3.67
CA HIS A 30 15.34 1.77 -4.83
C HIS A 30 14.91 0.42 -4.30
N TYR A 31 13.65 0.06 -4.57
CA TYR A 31 13.20 -1.30 -4.39
C TYR A 31 14.05 -2.15 -5.32
N THR A 32 15.15 -2.67 -4.79
CA THR A 32 15.90 -3.72 -5.45
C THR A 32 15.02 -4.95 -5.31
N VAL A 33 14.64 -5.52 -6.46
CA VAL A 33 13.97 -6.82 -6.47
C VAL A 33 14.99 -7.79 -5.91
N GLN A 34 14.90 -8.09 -4.61
CA GLN A 34 15.69 -9.15 -4.01
C GLN A 34 15.35 -10.42 -4.79
N ALA A 35 16.36 -11.16 -5.25
CA ALA A 35 16.14 -12.47 -5.83
C ALA A 35 15.52 -13.37 -4.75
N SER A 36 14.19 -13.45 -4.73
CA SER A 36 13.46 -14.32 -3.84
C SER A 36 13.50 -15.71 -4.45
N THR A 37 14.02 -16.69 -3.72
CA THR A 37 13.72 -18.10 -3.97
C THR A 37 12.21 -18.24 -4.13
N PRO A 38 11.69 -19.06 -5.07
CA PRO A 38 10.26 -19.17 -5.28
C PRO A 38 9.57 -19.72 -4.02
N LEU A 39 9.12 -18.81 -3.17
CA LEU A 39 8.35 -19.11 -1.98
C LEU A 39 6.97 -19.55 -2.45
N LYS A 40 6.48 -20.65 -1.87
CA LYS A 40 5.09 -21.07 -2.00
C LYS A 40 4.51 -21.18 -0.61
N ALA A 41 3.26 -20.77 -0.48
CA ALA A 41 2.53 -21.05 0.74
C ALA A 41 2.36 -22.56 0.90
N LYS A 42 2.51 -23.06 2.14
CA LYS A 42 2.30 -24.48 2.45
C LYS A 42 0.87 -24.97 2.17
N ARG A 43 -0.07 -24.04 2.04
CA ARG A 43 -1.49 -24.25 1.71
C ARG A 43 -2.11 -22.95 1.19
N ALA A 44 -3.27 -23.04 0.55
CA ALA A 44 -4.03 -21.87 0.11
C ALA A 44 -4.66 -21.12 1.29
N TRP A 45 -3.91 -20.22 1.91
CA TRP A 45 -4.42 -19.32 2.94
C TRP A 45 -5.48 -18.39 2.35
N LYS A 46 -6.61 -18.19 3.05
CA LYS A 46 -7.63 -17.21 2.69
C LYS A 46 -7.30 -15.87 3.32
N LEU A 47 -6.84 -14.95 2.50
CA LEU A 47 -6.57 -13.57 2.88
C LEU A 47 -7.69 -12.67 2.36
N CYS A 48 -8.14 -11.71 3.17
CA CYS A 48 -9.16 -10.75 2.76
C CYS A 48 -8.60 -9.34 2.79
N ALA A 49 -8.51 -8.68 1.63
CA ALA A 49 -8.09 -7.30 1.49
C ALA A 49 -9.31 -6.37 1.43
N LEU A 50 -9.29 -5.34 2.26
CA LEU A 50 -10.34 -4.32 2.35
C LEU A 50 -9.75 -2.97 2.00
N TYR A 51 -10.32 -2.31 1.00
CA TYR A 51 -9.89 -0.97 0.57
C TYR A 51 -10.95 0.09 0.82
N PRO A 52 -10.55 1.34 1.10
CA PRO A 52 -11.51 2.42 1.21
C PRO A 52 -12.11 2.75 -0.17
N SER A 53 -11.27 2.82 -1.21
CA SER A 53 -11.65 3.12 -2.59
C SER A 53 -10.64 2.50 -3.56
N LEU A 54 -11.11 2.00 -4.71
CA LEU A 54 -10.27 1.49 -5.80
C LEU A 54 -10.24 2.45 -7.01
N LYS A 55 -10.70 3.69 -6.81
CA LYS A 55 -10.86 4.68 -7.89
C LYS A 55 -9.60 5.50 -8.17
N ASP A 56 -8.66 5.53 -7.24
CA ASP A 56 -7.38 6.23 -7.41
C ASP A 56 -6.25 5.24 -7.73
N SER A 57 -5.19 5.77 -8.35
CA SER A 57 -4.05 4.97 -8.80
C SER A 57 -3.27 4.33 -7.65
N TYR A 58 -3.35 4.89 -6.45
CA TYR A 58 -2.62 4.37 -5.29
C TYR A 58 -3.18 3.00 -4.87
N TRP A 59 -4.47 2.93 -4.55
CA TRP A 59 -5.09 1.66 -4.14
C TRP A 59 -5.16 0.64 -5.27
N LEU A 60 -5.33 1.11 -6.51
CA LEU A 60 -5.29 0.23 -7.68
C LEU A 60 -3.91 -0.44 -7.84
N SER A 61 -2.83 0.33 -7.66
CA SER A 61 -1.46 -0.20 -7.74
C SER A 61 -1.16 -1.21 -6.64
N LEU A 62 -1.60 -0.93 -5.40
CA LEU A 62 -1.48 -1.88 -4.29
C LEU A 62 -2.25 -3.17 -4.57
N ASN A 63 -3.49 -3.07 -5.06
CA ASN A 63 -4.29 -4.23 -5.40
C ASN A 63 -3.67 -5.09 -6.49
N TYR A 64 -3.13 -4.48 -7.55
CA TYR A 64 -2.42 -5.22 -8.58
C TYR A 64 -1.25 -6.03 -8.01
N GLY A 65 -0.41 -5.39 -7.17
CA GLY A 65 0.72 -6.06 -6.53
C GLY A 65 0.28 -7.22 -5.63
N MET A 66 -0.81 -7.03 -4.86
CA MET A 66 -1.35 -8.07 -3.99
C MET A 66 -1.96 -9.24 -4.76
N GLN A 67 -2.65 -9.00 -5.87
CA GLN A 67 -3.18 -10.06 -6.73
C GLN A 67 -2.05 -10.87 -7.38
N GLU A 68 -1.02 -10.20 -7.87
CA GLU A 68 0.14 -10.88 -8.47
C GLU A 68 0.92 -11.69 -7.42
N ALA A 69 1.09 -11.14 -6.21
CA ALA A 69 1.65 -11.87 -5.08
C ALA A 69 0.78 -13.08 -4.68
N ALA A 70 -0.54 -12.93 -4.65
CA ALA A 70 -1.45 -14.01 -4.30
C ALA A 70 -1.33 -15.19 -5.28
N ARG A 71 -1.32 -14.89 -6.59
CA ARG A 71 -1.08 -15.86 -7.66
C ARG A 71 0.29 -16.51 -7.54
N ARG A 72 1.33 -15.72 -7.28
CA ARG A 72 2.71 -16.21 -7.13
C ARG A 72 2.83 -17.18 -5.97
N TYR A 73 2.29 -16.82 -4.80
CA TYR A 73 2.43 -17.60 -3.58
C TYR A 73 1.39 -18.72 -3.42
N GLY A 74 0.31 -18.70 -4.21
CA GLY A 74 -0.76 -19.71 -4.15
C GLY A 74 -1.71 -19.52 -2.96
N VAL A 75 -1.99 -18.27 -2.58
CA VAL A 75 -2.98 -17.92 -1.55
C VAL A 75 -4.29 -17.48 -2.21
N ASP A 76 -5.41 -17.71 -1.53
CA ASP A 76 -6.73 -17.26 -1.95
C ASP A 76 -6.96 -15.84 -1.43
N LEU A 77 -6.98 -14.86 -2.34
CA LEU A 77 -7.16 -13.45 -2.00
C LEU A 77 -8.57 -12.98 -2.38
N LYS A 78 -9.37 -12.65 -1.36
CA LYS A 78 -10.63 -11.92 -1.54
C LYS A 78 -10.40 -10.43 -1.40
N VAL A 79 -10.99 -9.65 -2.30
CA VAL A 79 -10.89 -8.18 -2.29
C VAL A 79 -12.28 -7.59 -2.16
N LEU A 80 -12.45 -6.62 -1.25
CA LEU A 80 -13.66 -5.80 -1.13
C LEU A 80 -13.28 -4.32 -1.06
N GLU A 81 -14.16 -3.46 -1.56
CA GLU A 81 -13.98 -2.00 -1.58
C GLU A 81 -15.17 -1.30 -0.96
N ALA A 82 -14.92 -0.31 -0.10
CA ALA A 82 -15.95 0.30 0.73
C ALA A 82 -16.79 1.38 0.01
N GLY A 83 -16.37 1.87 -1.15
CA GLY A 83 -17.05 2.90 -1.94
C GLY A 83 -16.52 4.33 -1.71
N GLY A 84 -15.54 4.50 -0.82
CA GLY A 84 -14.94 5.79 -0.45
C GLY A 84 -14.45 5.86 1.00
N TYR A 85 -13.69 6.91 1.31
CA TYR A 85 -13.07 7.14 2.63
C TYR A 85 -14.07 7.49 3.75
N SER A 86 -15.33 7.81 3.44
CA SER A 86 -16.35 8.08 4.45
C SER A 86 -17.20 6.85 4.80
N GLN A 87 -16.90 5.68 4.22
CA GLN A 87 -17.76 4.49 4.25
C GLN A 87 -17.44 3.54 5.41
N LEU A 88 -17.45 4.05 6.65
CA LEU A 88 -17.09 3.26 7.83
C LEU A 88 -18.04 2.07 8.07
N ALA A 89 -19.36 2.27 7.90
CA ALA A 89 -20.35 1.21 8.12
C ALA A 89 -20.18 0.06 7.10
N THR A 90 -19.96 0.41 5.83
CA THR A 90 -19.65 -0.57 4.77
C THR A 90 -18.38 -1.34 5.09
N GLN A 91 -17.31 -0.65 5.50
CA GLN A 91 -16.06 -1.30 5.85
C GLN A 91 -16.20 -2.25 7.05
N GLN A 92 -17.02 -1.89 8.04
CA GLN A 92 -17.33 -2.78 9.17
C GLN A 92 -18.10 -4.03 8.72
N ALA A 93 -19.11 -3.87 7.87
CA ALA A 93 -19.84 -5.01 7.31
C ALA A 93 -18.92 -5.93 6.48
N GLN A 94 -17.99 -5.36 5.73
CA GLN A 94 -17.01 -6.12 4.93
C GLN A 94 -16.01 -6.89 5.80
N ILE A 95 -15.60 -6.35 6.95
CA ILE A 95 -14.81 -7.11 7.94
C ILE A 95 -15.58 -8.37 8.37
N ASP A 96 -16.88 -8.25 8.63
CA ASP A 96 -17.69 -9.39 9.05
C ASP A 96 -17.92 -10.38 7.89
N GLN A 97 -18.06 -9.89 6.66
CA GLN A 97 -18.07 -10.75 5.45
C GLN A 97 -16.75 -11.52 5.29
N CYS A 98 -15.60 -10.91 5.54
CA CYS A 98 -14.30 -11.60 5.53
C CYS A 98 -14.23 -12.69 6.59
N LYS A 99 -14.70 -12.41 7.81
CA LYS A 99 -14.75 -13.40 8.90
C LYS A 99 -15.65 -14.58 8.55
N GLN A 100 -16.86 -14.31 8.05
CA GLN A 100 -17.81 -15.35 7.63
C GLN A 100 -17.28 -16.20 6.48
N TRP A 101 -16.51 -15.61 5.57
CA TRP A 101 -15.83 -16.33 4.49
C TRP A 101 -14.69 -17.25 4.97
N GLY A 102 -14.27 -17.11 6.24
CA GLY A 102 -13.22 -17.90 6.87
C GLY A 102 -11.82 -17.35 6.59
N ALA A 103 -11.67 -16.03 6.46
CA ALA A 103 -10.36 -15.42 6.27
C ALA A 103 -9.44 -15.69 7.49
N GLU A 104 -8.22 -16.18 7.25
CA GLU A 104 -7.21 -16.32 8.30
C GLU A 104 -6.48 -15.02 8.63
N ALA A 105 -6.53 -14.04 7.72
CA ALA A 105 -6.07 -12.68 7.95
C ALA A 105 -6.86 -11.67 7.12
N ILE A 106 -6.98 -10.45 7.67
CA ILE A 106 -7.60 -9.31 6.99
C ILE A 106 -6.54 -8.21 6.83
N LEU A 107 -6.30 -7.79 5.59
CA LEU A 107 -5.44 -6.67 5.23
C LEU A 107 -6.33 -5.43 5.05
N LEU A 108 -6.25 -4.47 5.96
CA LEU A 108 -7.20 -3.37 6.04
C LEU A 108 -6.57 -2.03 5.65
N GLY A 109 -6.99 -1.49 4.51
CA GLY A 109 -6.85 -0.07 4.17
C GLY A 109 -7.96 0.74 4.84
N SER A 110 -7.66 1.39 5.96
CA SER A 110 -8.69 2.05 6.76
C SER A 110 -9.24 3.31 6.09
N SER A 111 -10.56 3.47 6.12
CA SER A 111 -11.25 4.68 5.67
C SER A 111 -11.09 5.85 6.65
N THR A 112 -10.88 5.57 7.93
CA THR A 112 -10.74 6.60 8.99
C THR A 112 -9.64 6.24 9.98
N THR A 113 -9.26 7.19 10.84
CA THR A 113 -8.32 6.94 11.95
C THR A 113 -8.94 6.11 13.08
N PHE A 114 -10.27 5.98 13.12
CA PHE A 114 -11.00 5.21 14.12
C PHE A 114 -11.35 3.83 13.56
N ILE A 115 -10.48 2.86 13.82
CA ILE A 115 -10.80 1.46 13.54
C ILE A 115 -11.50 0.89 14.78
N SER A 116 -12.76 0.46 14.60
CA SER A 116 -13.53 -0.22 15.64
C SER A 116 -12.75 -1.41 16.21
N ARG A 117 -12.80 -1.60 17.54
CA ARG A 117 -12.07 -2.67 18.27
C ARG A 117 -12.36 -4.08 17.71
N SER A 118 -13.48 -4.27 17.01
CA SER A 118 -13.87 -5.48 16.30
C SER A 118 -12.94 -5.89 15.15
N ALA A 119 -12.18 -4.95 14.57
CA ALA A 119 -11.14 -5.24 13.58
C ALA A 119 -9.83 -5.70 14.26
N LYS A 120 -9.49 -5.12 15.42
CA LYS A 120 -8.31 -5.50 16.21
C LYS A 120 -8.37 -6.96 16.68
N ALA A 121 -9.56 -7.46 17.02
CA ALA A 121 -9.74 -8.86 17.41
C ALA A 121 -9.47 -9.88 16.28
N GLY A 122 -9.55 -9.45 15.01
CA GLY A 122 -9.26 -10.29 13.84
C GLY A 122 -7.84 -10.16 13.29
N SER A 123 -7.10 -9.12 13.69
CA SER A 123 -5.71 -8.91 13.27
C SER A 123 -4.76 -9.46 14.33
N LYS A 124 -4.53 -10.78 14.30
CA LYS A 124 -3.27 -11.30 14.87
C LYS A 124 -2.17 -10.74 14.00
N SER A 125 -1.32 -9.88 14.57
CA SER A 125 -0.13 -9.32 13.94
C SER A 125 0.59 -10.39 13.13
N ALA A 126 0.66 -10.19 11.81
CA ALA A 126 1.23 -11.15 10.86
C ALA A 126 2.64 -11.62 11.25
N GLY A 127 3.38 -10.82 12.03
CA GLY A 127 4.73 -11.13 12.50
C GLY A 127 4.86 -12.35 13.43
N ASP A 128 3.80 -12.81 14.11
CA ASP A 128 3.88 -13.92 15.08
C ASP A 128 3.75 -15.31 14.43
N ARG A 129 3.35 -15.39 13.14
CA ARG A 129 3.18 -16.67 12.41
C ARG A 129 4.03 -16.79 11.14
N THR A 130 4.84 -15.79 10.81
CA THR A 130 5.66 -15.79 9.59
C THR A 130 6.67 -16.93 9.56
N GLY A 131 7.17 -17.37 10.73
CA GLY A 131 8.13 -18.47 10.83
C GLY A 131 7.59 -19.83 10.36
N ASP A 132 6.28 -20.05 10.45
CA ASP A 132 5.67 -21.35 10.13
C ASP A 132 4.97 -21.39 8.75
N ALA A 133 4.72 -20.23 8.15
CA ALA A 133 3.77 -20.11 7.04
C ALA A 133 4.38 -20.36 5.64
N ILE A 134 5.70 -20.26 5.49
CA ILE A 134 6.38 -20.26 4.20
C ILE A 134 7.51 -21.29 4.21
N ASP A 135 7.54 -22.21 3.24
CA ASP A 135 8.71 -23.07 3.03
C ASP A 135 9.75 -22.29 2.23
N ALA A 136 10.88 -22.00 2.88
CA ALA A 136 12.11 -21.65 2.18
C ALA A 136 12.87 -22.95 1.86
N PRO A 137 13.41 -23.15 0.65
CA PRO A 137 14.26 -24.29 0.38
C PRO A 137 15.52 -24.23 1.28
N ARG A 138 15.85 -25.37 1.88
CA ARG A 138 17.09 -25.56 2.66
C ARG A 138 18.33 -25.43 1.79
#